data_AF-A0AA35ICR2-F1
#
_entry.id   AF-A0AA35ICR2-F1
#
_cell.length_a   1.000
_cell.length_b   1.000
_cell.length_c   1.000
_cell.angle_alpha   90.00
_cell.angle_beta   90.00
_cell.angle_gamma   90.00
#
_symmetry.space_group_name_H-M   'P 1'
#
loop_
_entity.id
_entity.type
_entity.pdbx_description
1 polymer ?
#
loop_
_entity_poly.entity_id
_entity_poly.type
_entity_poly.pdbx_seq_one_letter_code
_entity_poly.pdbx_strand_id
1 'polypeptide(L)'
;MTIDKDKLRALAEAATQGEWKFDGGTVNDWRDGEYSMEWMANGEDCEDGTNANWRADGEYIAAASPATILALLAEIERLKERNVYWIDQANTIAVDRNSIRNERDQLKDENEALRKALGEISGQVDGNIRCAVRDVVNCRGDVQDIYGYCDNIDEIIEAAMAKEDGQ
;
A
#
# COMPACT_ATOMS: atom_id res chain seq x y z
N MET A 1 -18.55 21.85 7.36
CA MET A 1 -19.93 21.34 7.48
C MET A 1 -19.85 19.83 7.60
N THR A 2 -20.39 19.26 8.67
CA THR A 2 -20.44 17.80 8.87
C THR A 2 -21.85 17.33 8.54
N ILE A 3 -21.97 16.37 7.62
CA ILE A 3 -23.26 15.81 7.24
C ILE A 3 -23.61 14.70 8.23
N ASP A 4 -24.78 14.79 8.83
CA ASP A 4 -25.37 13.71 9.65
C ASP A 4 -25.96 12.64 8.71
N LYS A 5 -25.18 11.59 8.46
CA LYS A 5 -25.53 10.53 7.51
C LYS A 5 -26.64 9.62 8.01
N ASP A 6 -26.75 9.42 9.32
CA ASP A 6 -27.76 8.55 9.90
C ASP A 6 -29.12 9.24 9.89
N LYS A 7 -29.15 10.55 10.17
CA LYS A 7 -30.36 11.36 9.96
C LYS A 7 -30.76 11.38 8.50
N LEU A 8 -29.80 11.56 7.57
CA LEU A 8 -30.10 11.57 6.14
C LEU A 8 -30.62 10.21 5.66
N ARG A 9 -30.04 9.10 6.13
CA ARG A 9 -30.52 7.74 5.86
C ARG A 9 -31.94 7.56 6.36
N ALA A 10 -32.23 7.93 7.61
CA ALA A 10 -33.56 7.79 8.20
C ALA A 10 -34.63 8.60 7.45
N LEU A 11 -34.30 9.82 7.01
CA LEU A 11 -35.19 10.63 6.17
C LEU A 11 -35.44 9.98 4.81
N ALA A 12 -34.39 9.45 4.17
CA ALA A 12 -34.52 8.80 2.88
C ALA A 12 -35.30 7.48 2.97
N GLU A 13 -35.11 6.66 4.02
CA GLU A 13 -35.89 5.44 4.24
C GLU A 13 -37.37 5.72 4.54
N ALA A 14 -37.66 6.80 5.28
CA ALA A 14 -39.03 7.20 5.60
C ALA A 14 -39.77 7.85 4.43
N ALA A 15 -39.05 8.44 3.48
CA ALA A 15 -39.62 9.06 2.29
C ALA A 15 -40.11 8.01 1.29
N THR A 16 -40.91 8.47 0.33
CA THR A 16 -41.47 7.58 -0.69
C THR A 16 -40.38 7.02 -1.61
N GLN A 17 -40.26 5.70 -1.65
CA GLN A 17 -39.25 5.01 -2.46
C GLN A 17 -39.62 4.98 -3.94
N GLY A 18 -38.61 4.85 -4.80
CA GLY A 18 -38.77 4.68 -6.25
C GLY A 18 -38.23 5.86 -7.06
N GLU A 19 -38.57 5.86 -8.35
CA GLU A 19 -38.23 6.95 -9.26
C GLU A 19 -39.12 8.16 -8.99
N TRP A 20 -38.49 9.32 -8.85
CA TRP A 20 -39.20 10.60 -8.72
C TRP A 20 -39.08 11.34 -10.05
N LYS A 21 -40.16 11.99 -10.47
CA LYS A 21 -40.21 12.74 -11.72
C LYS A 21 -40.70 14.16 -11.47
N PHE A 22 -40.13 15.09 -12.20
CA PHE A 22 -40.60 16.46 -12.23
C PHE A 22 -41.48 16.67 -13.47
N ASP A 23 -42.75 17.04 -13.25
CA ASP A 23 -43.73 17.30 -14.31
C ASP A 23 -44.60 18.51 -13.94
N GLY A 24 -44.80 19.43 -14.88
CA GLY A 24 -45.74 20.56 -14.69
C GLY A 24 -45.52 21.47 -13.48
N GLY A 25 -44.33 21.50 -12.85
CA GLY A 25 -44.11 22.27 -11.60
C GLY A 25 -44.27 21.47 -10.31
N THR A 26 -44.47 20.16 -10.43
CA THR A 26 -44.63 19.23 -9.31
C THR A 26 -43.56 18.16 -9.36
N VAL A 27 -43.09 17.73 -8.18
CA VAL A 27 -42.28 16.52 -8.01
C VAL A 27 -43.22 15.42 -7.56
N ASN A 28 -43.23 14.32 -8.31
CA ASN A 28 -44.17 13.22 -8.12
C ASN A 28 -43.41 11.90 -7.95
N ASP A 29 -43.88 11.04 -7.05
CA ASP A 29 -43.42 9.65 -7.03
C ASP A 29 -44.13 8.84 -8.13
N TRP A 30 -43.36 8.14 -8.96
CA TRP A 30 -43.92 7.37 -10.07
C TRP A 30 -44.22 5.94 -9.64
N ARG A 31 -45.49 5.52 -9.68
CA ARG A 31 -45.91 4.13 -9.37
C ARG A 31 -46.82 3.58 -10.46
N ASP A 32 -46.40 2.49 -11.11
CA ASP A 32 -47.24 1.66 -12.00
C ASP A 32 -48.21 2.41 -12.94
N GLY A 33 -47.75 3.55 -13.51
CA GLY A 33 -48.52 4.33 -14.48
C GLY A 33 -49.49 5.35 -13.90
N GLU A 34 -49.46 5.60 -12.59
CA GLU A 34 -50.29 6.59 -11.90
C GLU A 34 -49.43 7.50 -11.00
N TYR A 35 -49.72 8.80 -10.99
CA TYR A 35 -49.08 9.75 -10.09
C TYR A 35 -49.69 9.59 -8.70
N SER A 36 -48.90 9.17 -7.70
CA SER A 36 -49.45 8.86 -6.37
C SER A 36 -49.43 10.04 -5.39
N MET A 37 -48.50 10.99 -5.52
CA MET A 37 -48.49 12.19 -4.67
C MET A 37 -47.77 13.37 -5.33
N GLU A 38 -48.47 14.51 -5.44
CA GLU A 38 -47.93 15.75 -6.01
C GLU A 38 -47.36 16.68 -4.94
N TRP A 39 -46.07 16.99 -5.06
CA TRP A 39 -45.41 17.98 -4.23
C TRP A 39 -45.09 19.20 -5.09
N MET A 40 -45.78 20.32 -4.87
CA MET A 40 -45.45 21.54 -5.59
C MET A 40 -44.02 21.95 -5.26
N ALA A 41 -43.15 21.99 -6.28
CA ALA A 41 -41.78 22.47 -6.14
C ALA A 41 -41.73 23.99 -5.90
N ASN A 42 -42.86 24.68 -6.08
CA ASN A 42 -43.03 26.12 -5.93
C ASN A 42 -44.13 26.46 -4.92
N GLY A 43 -43.89 27.47 -4.08
CA GLY A 43 -45.00 28.21 -3.47
C GLY A 43 -45.84 28.87 -4.55
N GLU A 44 -47.16 28.90 -4.33
CA GLU A 44 -48.24 29.54 -5.11
C GLU A 44 -47.79 30.42 -6.29
N ASP A 45 -48.20 30.03 -7.50
CA ASP A 45 -48.20 30.82 -8.74
C ASP A 45 -46.88 31.50 -9.17
N CYS A 46 -46.05 30.78 -9.94
CA CYS A 46 -44.97 31.39 -10.73
C CYS A 46 -45.28 31.47 -12.23
N GLU A 47 -46.56 31.55 -12.62
CA GLU A 47 -46.94 31.94 -14.00
C GLU A 47 -46.44 33.36 -14.36
N ASP A 48 -46.07 34.18 -13.36
CA ASP A 48 -45.54 35.54 -13.55
C ASP A 48 -44.01 35.62 -13.81
N GLY A 49 -43.29 34.50 -13.72
CA GLY A 49 -41.85 34.44 -13.99
C GLY A 49 -40.90 34.95 -12.89
N THR A 50 -41.37 35.18 -11.65
CA THR A 50 -40.52 35.74 -10.58
C THR A 50 -39.55 34.75 -9.90
N ASN A 51 -39.75 33.44 -9.99
CA ASN A 51 -38.72 32.45 -9.63
C ASN A 51 -38.12 31.89 -10.93
N ALA A 52 -36.84 32.17 -11.21
CA ALA A 52 -36.22 31.75 -12.48
C ALA A 52 -35.76 30.27 -12.48
N ASN A 53 -35.61 29.65 -11.30
CA ASN A 53 -34.91 28.37 -11.16
C ASN A 53 -35.80 27.18 -10.82
N TRP A 54 -37.11 27.37 -10.67
CA TRP A 54 -38.01 26.31 -10.20
C TRP A 54 -37.97 25.01 -10.99
N ARG A 55 -37.78 25.09 -12.31
CA ARG A 55 -37.61 23.89 -13.15
C ARG A 55 -36.37 23.12 -12.75
N ALA A 56 -35.25 23.82 -12.59
CA ALA A 56 -33.98 23.22 -12.19
C ALA A 56 -34.04 22.67 -10.76
N ASP A 57 -34.69 23.37 -9.83
CA ASP A 57 -34.84 22.92 -8.45
C ASP A 57 -35.72 21.65 -8.36
N GLY A 58 -36.82 21.61 -9.12
CA GLY A 58 -37.68 20.43 -9.21
C GLY A 58 -36.97 19.22 -9.83
N GLU A 59 -36.25 19.42 -10.93
CA GLU A 59 -35.40 18.39 -11.54
C GLU A 59 -34.31 17.89 -10.58
N TYR A 60 -33.68 18.79 -9.82
CA TYR A 60 -32.68 18.43 -8.83
C TYR A 60 -33.28 17.58 -7.71
N ILE A 61 -34.44 17.97 -7.16
CA ILE A 61 -35.13 17.21 -6.10
C ILE A 61 -35.52 15.83 -6.61
N ALA A 62 -36.04 15.72 -7.83
CA ALA A 62 -36.37 14.45 -8.45
C ALA A 62 -35.14 13.55 -8.64
N ALA A 63 -34.01 14.10 -9.09
CA ALA A 63 -32.76 13.37 -9.23
C ALA A 63 -32.17 12.95 -7.87
N ALA A 64 -32.28 13.81 -6.85
CA ALA A 64 -31.89 13.56 -5.46
C ALA A 64 -32.97 12.77 -4.69
N SER A 65 -33.66 11.85 -5.37
CA SER A 65 -34.68 11.01 -4.77
C SER A 65 -34.13 10.22 -3.57
N PRO A 66 -35.01 9.75 -2.66
CA PRO A 66 -34.58 8.94 -1.53
C PRO A 66 -33.78 7.70 -1.93
N ALA A 67 -34.16 7.05 -3.03
CA ALA A 67 -33.42 5.91 -3.58
C ALA A 67 -31.99 6.30 -4.01
N THR A 68 -31.83 7.43 -4.69
CA THR A 68 -30.50 7.95 -5.08
C THR A 68 -29.66 8.27 -3.85
N ILE A 69 -30.22 8.93 -2.84
CA ILE A 69 -29.50 9.27 -1.60
C ILE A 69 -29.03 8.01 -0.87
N LEU A 70 -29.87 6.99 -0.76
CA LEU A 70 -29.49 5.71 -0.15
C LEU A 70 -28.38 5.00 -0.92
N ALA A 71 -28.46 4.99 -2.26
CA ALA A 71 -27.40 4.43 -3.11
C ALA A 71 -26.06 5.16 -2.92
N LEU A 72 -26.08 6.50 -2.86
CA LEU A 72 -24.89 7.31 -2.60
C LEU A 72 -24.31 7.06 -1.21
N LEU A 73 -25.15 6.94 -0.18
CA LEU A 73 -24.71 6.61 1.18
C LEU A 73 -24.07 5.22 1.23
N ALA A 74 -24.65 4.23 0.57
CA ALA A 74 -24.08 2.89 0.47
C ALA A 74 -22.72 2.91 -0.23
N GLU A 75 -22.59 3.64 -1.34
CA GLU A 75 -21.31 3.79 -2.04
C GLU A 75 -20.25 4.49 -1.18
N ILE A 76 -20.63 5.50 -0.40
CA ILE A 76 -19.70 6.16 0.52
C ILE A 76 -19.18 5.19 1.59
N GLU A 77 -20.04 4.36 2.17
CA GLU A 77 -19.59 3.38 3.17
C GLU A 77 -18.71 2.30 2.53
N ARG A 78 -19.06 1.80 1.34
CA ARG A 78 -18.22 0.88 0.57
C ARG A 78 -16.84 1.48 0.25
N LEU A 79 -16.79 2.76 -0.10
CA LEU A 79 -15.54 3.47 -0.39
C LEU A 79 -14.67 3.65 0.87
N LYS A 80 -15.28 3.89 2.04
CA LYS A 80 -14.56 3.95 3.31
C LYS A 80 -13.97 2.60 3.69
N GLU A 81 -14.74 1.52 3.58
CA GLU A 81 -14.24 0.17 3.83
C GLU A 81 -13.06 -0.17 2.91
N ARG A 82 -13.19 0.16 1.62
CA ARG A 82 -12.09 0.00 0.66
C ARG A 82 -10.87 0.85 1.02
N ASN A 83 -11.06 2.06 1.55
CA ASN A 83 -9.96 2.91 1.99
C ASN A 83 -9.21 2.30 3.18
N VAL A 84 -9.94 1.79 4.18
CA VAL A 84 -9.36 1.08 5.32
C VAL A 84 -8.56 -0.14 4.86
N TYR A 85 -9.11 -0.94 3.93
CA TYR A 85 -8.41 -2.08 3.34
C TYR A 85 -7.08 -1.68 2.69
N TRP A 86 -7.06 -0.61 1.90
CA TRP A 86 -5.83 -0.16 1.24
C TRP A 86 -4.80 0.40 2.22
N ILE A 87 -5.23 1.04 3.31
CA ILE A 87 -4.33 1.49 4.37
C ILE A 87 -3.66 0.29 5.04
N ASP A 88 -4.44 -0.75 5.37
CA ASP A 88 -3.90 -1.98 5.97
C ASP A 88 -2.90 -2.67 5.03
N GLN A 89 -3.28 -2.86 3.77
CA GLN A 89 -2.41 -3.43 2.74
C GLN A 89 -1.10 -2.64 2.57
N ALA A 90 -1.17 -1.31 2.57
CA ALA A 90 0.01 -0.45 2.46
C ALA A 90 0.93 -0.58 3.68
N ASN A 91 0.37 -0.72 4.89
CA ASN A 91 1.14 -0.95 6.10
C ASN A 91 1.85 -2.30 6.07
N THR A 92 1.17 -3.39 5.65
CA THR A 92 1.79 -4.71 5.49
C THR A 92 2.98 -4.64 4.52
N ILE A 93 2.79 -4.04 3.35
CA ILE A 93 3.85 -3.88 2.34
C ILE A 93 5.02 -3.06 2.90
N ALA A 94 4.76 -2.05 3.73
CA ALA A 94 5.81 -1.25 4.34
C ALA A 94 6.64 -2.06 5.34
N VAL A 95 6.00 -2.92 6.15
CA VAL A 95 6.69 -3.83 7.07
C VAL A 95 7.55 -4.84 6.28
N ASP A 96 6.97 -5.51 5.28
CA ASP A 96 7.68 -6.50 4.47
C ASP A 96 8.89 -5.88 3.76
N ARG A 97 8.72 -4.67 3.21
CA ARG A 97 9.81 -3.92 2.57
C ARG A 97 10.95 -3.64 3.54
N ASN A 98 10.64 -3.32 4.79
CA ASN A 98 11.67 -3.09 5.81
C ASN A 98 12.40 -4.39 6.18
N SER A 99 11.69 -5.52 6.30
CA SER A 99 12.32 -6.83 6.54
C SER A 99 13.29 -7.18 5.41
N ILE A 100 12.82 -7.14 4.17
CA ILE A 100 13.61 -7.43 2.97
C ILE A 100 14.82 -6.50 2.87
N ARG A 101 14.65 -5.21 3.24
CA ARG A 101 15.75 -4.25 3.25
C ARG A 101 16.81 -4.64 4.27
N ASN A 102 16.41 -4.99 5.49
CA ASN A 102 17.34 -5.38 6.55
C ASN A 102 18.10 -6.66 6.17
N GLU A 103 17.40 -7.69 5.69
CA GLU A 103 18.02 -8.93 5.20
C GLU A 103 19.02 -8.65 4.06
N ARG A 104 18.66 -7.79 3.12
CA ARG A 104 19.55 -7.40 2.02
C ARG A 104 20.78 -6.64 2.51
N ASP A 105 20.65 -5.78 3.51
CA ASP A 105 21.78 -5.04 4.05
C ASP A 105 22.70 -5.97 4.86
N GLN A 106 22.15 -6.89 5.66
CA GLN A 106 22.91 -7.94 6.33
C GLN A 106 23.68 -8.84 5.34
N LEU A 107 23.00 -9.34 4.30
CA LEU A 107 23.64 -10.18 3.28
C LEU A 107 24.76 -9.46 2.54
N LYS A 108 24.66 -8.13 2.37
CA LYS A 108 25.74 -7.33 1.78
C LYS A 108 26.95 -7.26 2.69
N ASP A 109 26.74 -7.00 3.98
CA ASP A 109 27.81 -6.92 4.97
C ASP A 109 28.54 -8.27 5.10
N GLU A 110 27.79 -9.38 5.13
CA GLU A 110 28.34 -10.74 5.11
C GLU A 110 29.13 -11.01 3.81
N ASN A 111 28.60 -10.64 2.64
CA ASN A 111 29.29 -10.84 1.37
C ASN A 111 30.60 -10.04 1.31
N GLU A 112 30.60 -8.82 1.84
CA GLU A 112 31.81 -7.98 1.91
C GLU A 112 32.86 -8.58 2.85
N ALA A 113 32.45 -9.09 4.02
CA ALA A 113 33.33 -9.79 4.94
C ALA A 113 33.94 -11.05 4.30
N LEU A 114 33.13 -11.86 3.61
CA LEU A 114 33.59 -13.07 2.91
C LEU A 114 34.57 -12.74 1.79
N ARG A 115 34.31 -11.69 0.99
CA ARG A 115 35.22 -11.24 -0.07
C ARG A 115 36.56 -10.79 0.51
N LYS A 116 36.55 -10.11 1.65
CA LYS A 116 37.77 -9.68 2.33
C LYS A 116 38.58 -10.88 2.81
N ALA A 117 37.95 -11.83 3.52
CA ALA A 117 38.62 -13.05 4.00
C ALA A 117 39.21 -13.87 2.84
N LEU A 118 38.46 -14.01 1.73
CA LEU A 118 38.95 -14.68 0.53
C LEU A 118 40.18 -13.98 -0.07
N GLY A 119 40.18 -12.64 -0.08
CA GLY A 119 41.32 -11.84 -0.54
C GLY A 119 42.56 -12.05 0.33
N GLU A 120 42.40 -12.12 1.65
CA GLU A 120 43.48 -12.39 2.60
C GLU A 120 44.09 -13.79 2.38
N ILE A 121 43.24 -14.82 2.24
CA ILE A 121 43.68 -16.19 1.92
C ILE A 121 44.42 -16.22 0.58
N SER A 122 43.88 -15.58 -0.46
CA SER A 122 44.56 -15.50 -1.75
C SER A 122 45.93 -14.81 -1.65
N GLY A 123 46.06 -13.80 -0.80
CA GLY A 123 47.33 -13.14 -0.52
C GLY A 123 48.35 -14.08 0.14
N GLN A 124 47.91 -14.86 1.14
CA GLN A 124 48.77 -15.85 1.81
C GLN A 124 49.24 -16.96 0.84
N VAL A 125 48.33 -17.47 0.01
CA VAL A 125 48.67 -18.50 -0.98
C VAL A 125 49.70 -17.98 -1.99
N ASP A 126 49.48 -16.77 -2.52
CA ASP A 126 50.30 -16.23 -3.61
C ASP A 126 51.65 -15.69 -3.14
N GLY A 127 51.64 -14.97 -2.01
CA GLY A 127 52.82 -14.31 -1.46
C GLY A 127 53.75 -15.27 -0.73
N ASN A 128 53.20 -16.26 -0.04
CA ASN A 128 53.95 -17.07 0.91
C ASN A 128 54.05 -18.52 0.45
N ILE A 129 52.92 -19.21 0.26
CA ILE A 129 52.93 -20.67 -0.03
C ILE A 129 53.57 -20.97 -1.40
N ARG A 130 53.17 -20.27 -2.48
CA ARG A 130 53.78 -20.50 -3.81
C ARG A 130 55.27 -20.17 -3.85
N CYS A 131 55.70 -19.17 -3.07
CA CYS A 131 57.12 -18.80 -2.97
C CYS A 131 57.90 -19.88 -2.22
N ALA A 132 57.41 -20.32 -1.06
CA ALA A 132 58.02 -21.39 -0.29
C ALA A 132 58.14 -22.69 -1.10
N VAL A 133 57.06 -23.13 -1.77
CA VAL A 133 57.08 -24.32 -2.64
C VAL A 133 58.09 -24.18 -3.78
N ARG A 134 58.19 -22.99 -4.42
CA ARG A 134 59.18 -22.73 -5.47
C ARG A 134 60.60 -22.84 -4.95
N ASP A 135 60.88 -22.31 -3.77
CA ASP A 135 62.23 -22.31 -3.19
C ASP A 135 62.66 -23.73 -2.77
N VAL A 136 61.74 -24.53 -2.22
CA VAL A 136 61.94 -25.97 -1.97
C VAL A 136 62.28 -26.72 -3.26
N VAL A 137 61.45 -26.56 -4.30
CA VAL A 137 61.64 -27.26 -5.59
C VAL A 137 62.97 -26.90 -6.25
N ASN A 138 63.47 -25.68 -6.04
CA ASN A 138 64.74 -25.22 -6.57
C ASN A 138 65.94 -25.46 -5.64
N CYS A 139 65.77 -26.21 -4.55
CA CYS A 139 66.81 -26.53 -3.57
C CYS A 139 67.52 -25.28 -3.00
N ARG A 140 66.77 -24.20 -2.74
CA ARG A 140 67.33 -23.02 -2.05
C ARG A 140 67.52 -23.32 -0.57
N GLY A 141 68.60 -22.80 0.02
CA GLY A 141 69.00 -23.11 1.40
C GLY A 141 68.21 -22.38 2.49
N ASP A 142 67.38 -21.40 2.12
CA ASP A 142 66.56 -20.60 3.03
C ASP A 142 65.10 -20.66 2.55
N VAL A 143 64.36 -21.64 3.07
CA VAL A 143 62.96 -21.89 2.72
C VAL A 143 62.07 -21.27 3.78
N GLN A 144 61.05 -20.52 3.36
CA GLN A 144 60.10 -19.91 4.28
C GLN A 144 59.29 -20.96 5.07
N ASP A 145 58.96 -20.67 6.33
CA ASP A 145 58.21 -21.56 7.20
C ASP A 145 56.74 -21.71 6.75
N ILE A 146 56.45 -22.81 6.07
CA ILE A 146 55.14 -23.07 5.48
C ILE A 146 54.07 -23.38 6.54
N TYR A 147 54.45 -23.97 7.68
CA TYR A 147 53.50 -24.38 8.71
C TYR A 147 52.96 -23.16 9.47
N GLY A 148 53.82 -22.18 9.78
CA GLY A 148 53.35 -20.92 10.37
C GLY A 148 52.39 -20.12 9.47
N TYR A 149 52.45 -20.28 8.15
CA TYR A 149 51.45 -19.69 7.26
C TYR A 149 50.14 -20.47 7.21
N CYS A 150 50.20 -21.81 7.29
CA CYS A 150 48.99 -22.63 7.42
C CYS A 150 48.24 -22.32 8.72
N ASP A 151 48.94 -22.19 9.84
CA ASP A 151 48.35 -21.82 11.12
C ASP A 151 47.65 -20.45 11.05
N ASN A 152 48.27 -19.46 10.39
CA ASN A 152 47.64 -18.15 10.15
C ASN A 152 46.39 -18.24 9.26
N ILE A 153 46.35 -19.14 8.27
CA ILE A 153 45.17 -19.35 7.44
C ILE A 153 44.05 -19.99 8.28
N ASP A 154 44.38 -20.97 9.12
CA ASP A 154 43.43 -21.63 10.00
C ASP A 154 42.83 -20.64 11.00
N GLU A 155 43.64 -19.74 11.58
CA GLU A 155 43.15 -18.65 12.45
C GLU A 155 42.19 -17.69 11.70
N ILE A 156 42.49 -17.34 10.44
CA ILE A 156 41.61 -16.49 9.62
C ILE A 156 40.28 -17.19 9.32
N ILE A 157 40.32 -18.50 9.02
CA ILE A 157 39.13 -19.32 8.77
C ILE A 157 38.29 -19.43 10.05
N GLU A 158 38.90 -19.74 11.20
CA GLU A 158 38.19 -19.82 12.49
C GLU A 158 37.55 -18.48 12.85
N ALA A 159 38.25 -17.34 12.67
CA ALA A 159 37.70 -16.02 12.91
C ALA A 159 36.54 -15.66 11.96
N ALA A 160 36.55 -16.19 10.73
CA ALA A 160 35.46 -16.01 9.77
C ALA A 160 34.23 -16.86 10.15
N MET A 161 34.43 -18.12 10.55
CA MET A 161 33.35 -19.04 10.93
C MET A 161 32.72 -18.71 12.29
N ALA A 162 33.51 -18.24 13.28
CA ALA A 162 32.99 -17.86 14.59
C ALA A 162 31.98 -16.69 14.56
N LYS A 163 31.89 -15.95 13.44
CA LYS A 163 30.86 -14.93 13.23
C LYS A 163 29.50 -15.50 12.79
N GLU A 164 29.45 -16.72 12.24
CA GLU A 164 28.19 -17.37 11.83
C GLU A 164 27.43 -17.97 13.02
N ASP A 165 28.13 -18.42 14.07
CA ASP A 165 27.52 -19.08 15.24
C ASP A 165 26.95 -18.11 16.32
N GLY A 166 27.09 -16.79 16.10
CA GLY A 166 26.73 -15.75 17.07
C GLY A 166 25.41 -15.00 16.79
N GLN A 167 24.62 -15.42 15.80
CA GLN A 167 23.35 -14.78 15.39
C GLN A 167 22.10 -15.58 15.79
#